data_AF-A0A6I7FJ85-F1
#
_entry.id   AF-A0A6I7FJ85-F1
#
_cell.length_a   1.000
_cell.length_b   1.000
_cell.length_c   1.000
_cell.angle_alpha   90.00
_cell.angle_beta   90.00
_cell.angle_gamma   90.00
#
_symmetry.space_group_name_H-M   'P 1'
#
loop_
_entity.id
_entity.type
_entity.pdbx_description
1 polymer ?
#
loop_
_entity_poly.entity_id
_entity_poly.type
_entity_poly.pdbx_seq_one_letter_code
_entity_poly.pdbx_strand_id
1 'polypeptide(L)'
;MVITLVMQFLGSEVLQMIGSILGETLALDIMKVDLSLKKEFLAELKACRAELKAEKTEFSDSKKMITEPELTSHTWQGSLAESFERIRKDMKASFHDIEGKQLSDVLEKIDERIKALNGEIHSLGQEIHSLEKKIEREKQEARNKE
;
A
#
# COMPACT_ATOMS: atom_id res chain seq x y z
N MET A 1 -15.45 36.62 48.67
CA MET A 1 -15.74 35.19 48.51
C MET A 1 -16.18 34.83 47.08
N VAL A 2 -17.12 35.57 46.48
CA VAL A 2 -17.62 35.29 45.11
C VAL A 2 -16.54 35.43 44.03
N ILE A 3 -15.73 36.48 44.06
CA ILE A 3 -14.65 36.71 43.06
C ILE A 3 -13.61 35.58 43.07
N THR A 4 -13.26 35.08 44.26
CA THR A 4 -12.31 33.98 44.44
C THR A 4 -12.83 32.66 43.87
N LEU A 5 -14.14 32.39 44.04
CA LEU A 5 -14.80 31.19 43.52
C LEU A 5 -14.89 31.20 41.98
N VAL A 6 -15.17 32.38 41.39
CA VAL A 6 -15.22 32.57 39.94
C VAL A 6 -13.84 32.39 39.29
N MET A 7 -12.77 32.93 39.92
CA MET A 7 -11.41 32.74 39.43
C MET A 7 -10.93 31.28 39.52
N GLN A 8 -11.26 30.54 40.58
CA GLN A 8 -10.93 29.12 40.69
C GLN A 8 -11.66 28.27 39.63
N PHE A 9 -12.93 28.59 39.35
CA PHE A 9 -13.71 27.87 38.34
C PHE A 9 -13.18 28.11 36.92
N LEU A 10 -12.89 29.37 36.56
CA LEU A 10 -12.30 29.72 35.27
C LEU A 10 -10.92 29.07 35.07
N GLY A 11 -10.08 29.06 36.10
CA GLY A 11 -8.76 28.39 36.05
C GLY A 11 -8.86 26.87 35.81
N SER A 12 -9.88 26.21 36.36
CA SER A 12 -10.11 24.77 36.13
C SER A 12 -10.54 24.46 34.69
N GLU A 13 -11.40 25.30 34.09
CA GLU A 13 -11.86 25.12 32.70
C GLU A 13 -10.71 25.29 31.70
N VAL A 14 -9.87 26.32 31.90
CA VAL A 14 -8.71 26.59 31.03
C VAL A 14 -7.69 25.44 31.11
N LEU A 15 -7.45 24.89 32.31
CA LEU A 15 -6.53 23.76 32.49
C LEU A 15 -7.03 22.50 31.77
N GLN A 16 -8.34 22.24 31.82
CA GLN A 16 -8.96 21.12 31.12
C GLN A 16 -8.90 21.29 29.59
N MET A 17 -9.09 22.52 29.09
CA MET A 17 -8.99 22.84 27.67
C MET A 17 -7.56 22.67 27.14
N ILE A 18 -6.55 23.14 27.88
CA ILE A 18 -5.14 22.93 27.55
C ILE A 18 -4.81 21.44 27.49
N GLY A 19 -5.30 20.65 28.44
CA GLY A 19 -5.15 19.20 28.46
C GLY A 19 -5.74 18.51 27.21
N SER A 20 -6.95 18.93 26.79
CA SER A 20 -7.59 18.46 25.55
C SER A 20 -6.74 18.77 24.32
N ILE A 21 -6.34 20.03 24.17
CA ILE A 21 -5.52 20.51 23.04
C ILE A 21 -4.20 19.72 22.94
N LEU A 22 -3.55 19.46 24.08
CA LEU A 22 -2.31 18.66 24.14
C LEU A 22 -2.55 17.22 23.65
N GLY A 23 -3.62 16.57 24.13
CA GLY A 23 -3.98 15.22 23.72
C GLY A 23 -4.30 15.12 22.22
N GLU A 24 -5.07 16.08 21.70
CA GLU A 24 -5.41 16.14 20.28
C GLU A 24 -4.21 16.45 19.39
N THR A 25 -3.31 17.33 19.83
CA THR A 25 -2.06 17.65 19.10
C THR A 25 -1.18 16.41 19.00
N LEU A 26 -1.02 15.64 20.08
CA LEU A 26 -0.27 14.38 20.05
C LEU A 26 -0.91 13.36 19.09
N ALA A 27 -2.23 13.21 19.14
CA ALA A 27 -2.95 12.32 18.23
C ALA A 27 -2.76 12.75 16.77
N LEU A 28 -2.80 14.05 16.48
CA LEU A 28 -2.55 14.61 15.16
C LEU A 28 -1.15 14.26 14.65
N ASP A 29 -0.12 14.40 15.50
CA ASP A 29 1.26 14.09 15.12
C ASP A 29 1.43 12.60 14.80
N ILE A 30 0.82 11.72 15.61
CA ILE A 30 0.81 10.27 15.35
C ILE A 30 0.12 9.97 14.02
N MET A 31 -1.03 10.57 13.74
CA MET A 31 -1.75 10.38 12.47
C MET A 31 -0.93 10.86 11.27
N LYS A 32 -0.21 11.98 11.40
CA LYS A 32 0.68 12.50 10.34
C LYS A 32 1.84 11.55 10.05
N VAL A 33 2.43 10.96 11.09
CA VAL A 33 3.46 9.93 10.93
C VAL A 33 2.90 8.71 10.21
N ASP A 34 1.75 8.18 10.64
CA ASP A 34 1.10 7.03 10.00
C ASP A 34 0.76 7.31 8.52
N LEU A 35 0.26 8.51 8.21
CA LEU A 35 -0.01 8.95 6.84
C LEU A 35 1.27 8.94 5.97
N SER A 36 2.39 9.41 6.53
CA SER A 36 3.67 9.41 5.84
C SER A 36 4.15 7.99 5.54
N LEU A 37 4.11 7.10 6.53
CA LEU A 37 4.49 5.70 6.37
C LEU A 37 3.63 4.99 5.32
N LYS A 38 2.31 5.18 5.34
CA LYS A 38 1.41 4.61 4.33
C LYS A 38 1.73 5.10 2.92
N LYS A 39 2.10 6.37 2.75
CA LYS A 39 2.51 6.93 1.44
C LYS A 39 3.82 6.32 0.95
N GLU A 40 4.77 6.07 1.85
CA GLU A 40 6.03 5.39 1.54
C GLU A 40 5.78 3.94 1.10
N PHE A 41 5.03 3.17 1.87
CA PHE A 41 4.63 1.81 1.50
C PHE A 41 3.88 1.75 0.16
N LEU A 42 3.03 2.73 -0.12
CA LEU A 42 2.35 2.83 -1.41
C LEU A 42 3.35 3.05 -2.57
N ALA A 43 4.38 3.87 -2.36
CA ALA A 43 5.41 4.13 -3.36
C ALA A 43 6.24 2.87 -3.63
N GLU A 44 6.69 2.18 -2.58
CA GLU A 44 7.41 0.91 -2.67
C GLU A 44 6.59 -0.15 -3.39
N LEU A 45 5.31 -0.29 -3.04
CA LEU A 45 4.43 -1.29 -3.65
C LEU A 45 4.19 -1.02 -5.14
N LYS A 46 4.09 0.26 -5.54
CA LYS A 46 4.01 0.66 -6.96
C LYS A 46 5.30 0.37 -7.70
N ALA A 47 6.46 0.56 -7.08
CA ALA A 47 7.76 0.24 -7.66
C ALA A 47 7.91 -1.28 -7.87
N CYS A 48 7.65 -2.07 -6.82
CA CYS A 48 7.65 -3.54 -6.88
C CYS A 48 6.71 -4.06 -7.97
N ARG A 49 5.51 -3.49 -8.11
CA ARG A 49 4.59 -3.84 -9.19
C ARG A 49 5.18 -3.60 -10.58
N ALA A 50 5.86 -2.45 -10.76
CA ALA A 50 6.46 -2.09 -12.04
C ALA A 50 7.60 -3.04 -12.41
N GLU A 51 8.45 -3.37 -11.43
CA GLU A 51 9.54 -4.34 -11.57
C GLU A 51 9.00 -5.73 -11.94
N LEU A 52 8.04 -6.25 -11.16
CA LEU A 52 7.43 -7.56 -11.43
C LEU A 52 6.75 -7.62 -12.80
N LYS A 53 6.15 -6.52 -13.25
CA LYS A 53 5.57 -6.43 -14.60
C LYS A 53 6.64 -6.47 -15.69
N ALA A 54 7.79 -5.83 -15.47
CA ALA A 54 8.92 -5.91 -16.39
C ALA A 54 9.47 -7.34 -16.45
N GLU A 55 9.68 -7.98 -15.29
CA GLU A 55 10.11 -9.38 -15.21
C GLU A 55 9.13 -10.33 -15.90
N LYS A 56 7.81 -10.15 -15.72
CA LYS A 56 6.79 -10.93 -16.44
C LYS A 56 6.91 -10.77 -17.96
N THR A 57 7.26 -9.58 -18.43
CA THR A 57 7.41 -9.29 -19.86
C THR A 57 8.65 -9.98 -20.41
N GLU A 58 9.79 -9.85 -19.73
CA GLU A 58 11.03 -10.55 -20.09
C GLU A 58 10.87 -12.08 -20.05
N PHE A 59 10.17 -12.59 -19.04
CA PHE A 59 9.82 -14.00 -18.95
C PHE A 59 9.01 -14.42 -20.19
N SER A 60 7.98 -13.67 -20.57
CA SER A 60 7.18 -13.92 -21.78
C SER A 60 8.04 -13.96 -23.06
N ASP A 61 8.97 -13.02 -23.21
CA ASP A 61 9.87 -12.94 -24.37
C ASP A 61 10.82 -14.15 -24.47
N SER A 62 11.13 -14.79 -23.33
CA SER A 62 11.95 -16.00 -23.28
C SER A 62 11.22 -17.26 -23.77
N LYS A 63 9.89 -17.22 -23.96
CA LYS A 63 9.07 -18.37 -24.38
C LYS A 63 9.60 -19.09 -25.62
N LYS A 64 10.15 -18.33 -26.56
CA LYS A 64 10.74 -18.87 -27.80
C LYS A 64 11.88 -19.86 -27.55
N MET A 65 12.62 -19.71 -26.44
CA MET A 65 13.71 -20.64 -26.07
C MET A 65 13.20 -22.06 -25.78
N ILE A 66 11.91 -22.21 -25.45
CA ILE A 66 11.27 -23.50 -25.19
C ILE A 66 10.59 -24.03 -26.46
N THR A 67 10.12 -23.15 -27.34
CA THR A 67 9.35 -23.54 -28.52
C THR A 67 10.18 -23.74 -29.78
N GLU A 68 11.39 -23.18 -29.85
CA GLU A 68 12.25 -23.23 -31.03
C GLU A 68 13.54 -24.05 -30.79
N PRO A 69 14.10 -24.68 -31.85
CA PRO A 69 13.48 -24.89 -33.16
C PRO A 69 12.29 -25.86 -33.06
N GLU A 70 11.36 -25.74 -34.01
CA GLU A 70 10.26 -26.69 -34.15
C GLU A 70 10.83 -28.06 -34.53
N LEU A 71 10.43 -29.09 -33.78
CA LEU A 71 10.85 -30.45 -34.03
C LEU A 71 9.74 -31.16 -34.78
N THR A 72 10.13 -31.83 -35.84
CA THR A 72 9.21 -32.50 -36.72
C THR A 72 9.61 -33.96 -36.84
N SER A 73 8.63 -34.83 -37.01
CA SER A 73 8.85 -36.27 -37.15
C SER A 73 9.69 -36.63 -38.38
N HIS A 74 9.90 -35.70 -39.31
CA HIS A 74 10.71 -35.92 -40.51
C HIS A 74 12.21 -35.65 -40.32
N THR A 75 12.62 -34.83 -39.33
CA THR A 75 14.03 -34.56 -39.01
C THR A 75 14.52 -35.23 -37.73
N TRP A 76 13.63 -35.52 -36.77
CA TRP A 76 14.01 -36.17 -35.50
C TRP A 76 12.94 -37.16 -35.02
N GLN A 77 13.31 -38.43 -34.86
CA GLN A 77 12.41 -39.53 -34.52
C GLN A 77 13.07 -40.55 -33.57
N GLY A 78 12.24 -41.39 -32.95
CA GLY A 78 12.67 -42.43 -31.99
C GLY A 78 12.50 -42.01 -30.52
N SER A 79 12.80 -42.91 -29.60
CA SER A 79 12.52 -42.75 -28.16
C SER A 79 13.17 -41.53 -27.50
N LEU A 80 14.31 -41.07 -28.02
CA LEU A 80 14.97 -39.85 -27.56
C LEU A 80 14.18 -38.59 -27.98
N ALA A 81 13.67 -38.56 -29.21
CA ALA A 81 12.84 -37.47 -29.71
C ALA A 81 11.52 -37.38 -28.92
N GLU A 82 10.88 -38.52 -28.66
CA GLU A 82 9.67 -38.60 -27.84
C GLU A 82 9.91 -38.11 -26.40
N SER A 83 11.05 -38.49 -25.81
CA SER A 83 11.42 -38.04 -24.46
C SER A 83 11.70 -36.55 -24.39
N PHE A 84 12.37 -36.01 -25.40
CA PHE A 84 12.62 -34.58 -25.50
C PHE A 84 11.31 -33.77 -25.66
N GLU A 85 10.40 -34.20 -26.55
CA GLU A 85 9.10 -33.55 -26.73
C GLU A 85 8.24 -33.59 -25.46
N ARG A 86 8.29 -34.68 -24.70
CA ARG A 86 7.64 -34.74 -23.38
C ARG A 86 8.19 -33.69 -22.42
N ILE A 87 9.52 -33.58 -22.28
CA ILE A 87 10.17 -32.56 -21.45
C ILE A 87 9.76 -31.16 -21.90
N ARG A 88 9.79 -30.90 -23.21
CA ARG A 88 9.41 -29.61 -23.78
C ARG A 88 7.94 -29.28 -23.51
N LYS A 89 7.04 -30.26 -23.58
CA LYS A 89 5.62 -30.10 -23.24
C LYS A 89 5.43 -29.76 -21.77
N ASP A 90 6.15 -30.44 -20.87
CA ASP A 90 6.10 -30.17 -19.43
C ASP A 90 6.63 -28.75 -19.13
N MET A 91 7.72 -28.34 -19.77
CA MET A 91 8.25 -26.98 -19.68
C MET A 91 7.24 -25.93 -20.17
N LYS A 92 6.56 -26.17 -21.31
CA LYS A 92 5.50 -25.28 -21.81
C LYS A 92 4.33 -25.15 -20.82
N ALA A 93 3.93 -26.25 -20.18
CA ALA A 93 2.86 -26.25 -19.20
C ALA A 93 3.26 -25.43 -17.95
N SER A 94 4.44 -25.66 -17.40
CA SER A 94 4.98 -24.90 -16.27
C SER A 94 5.14 -23.42 -16.59
N PHE A 95 5.62 -23.10 -17.79
CA PHE A 95 5.76 -21.72 -18.26
C PHE A 95 4.40 -21.01 -18.29
N HIS A 96 3.37 -21.66 -18.82
CA HIS A 96 2.02 -21.11 -18.86
C HIS A 96 1.41 -20.91 -17.47
N ASP A 97 1.65 -21.85 -16.54
CA ASP A 97 1.17 -21.70 -15.16
C ASP A 97 1.85 -20.52 -14.45
N ILE A 98 3.17 -20.37 -14.60
CA ILE A 98 3.91 -19.25 -14.00
C ILE A 98 3.45 -17.92 -14.60
N GLU A 99 3.49 -17.76 -15.93
CA GLU A 99 3.16 -16.51 -16.61
C GLU A 99 1.67 -16.15 -16.49
N GLY A 100 0.81 -17.13 -16.79
CA GLY A 100 -0.62 -16.94 -16.96
C GLY A 100 -1.35 -16.83 -15.63
N LYS A 101 -0.94 -17.64 -14.64
CA LYS A 101 -1.62 -17.73 -13.35
C LYS A 101 -0.81 -17.09 -12.24
N GLN A 102 0.35 -17.63 -11.88
CA GLN A 102 1.06 -17.22 -10.67
C GLN A 102 1.45 -15.73 -10.70
N LEU A 103 2.10 -15.26 -11.77
CA LEU A 103 2.50 -13.85 -11.90
C LEU A 103 1.30 -12.92 -12.06
N SER A 104 0.24 -13.36 -12.74
CA SER A 104 -1.00 -12.59 -12.85
C SER A 104 -1.68 -12.40 -11.49
N ASP A 105 -1.83 -13.48 -10.72
CA ASP A 105 -2.46 -13.49 -9.39
C ASP A 105 -1.70 -12.58 -8.41
N VAL A 106 -0.36 -12.60 -8.44
CA VAL A 106 0.46 -11.74 -7.58
C VAL A 106 0.30 -10.27 -7.97
N LEU A 107 0.34 -9.95 -9.27
CA LEU A 107 0.12 -8.58 -9.75
C LEU A 107 -1.27 -8.06 -9.36
N GLU A 108 -2.30 -8.89 -9.46
CA GLU A 108 -3.66 -8.53 -9.04
C GLU A 108 -3.73 -8.24 -7.54
N LYS A 109 -3.15 -9.10 -6.69
CA LYS A 109 -3.09 -8.86 -5.23
C LYS A 109 -2.35 -7.57 -4.88
N ILE A 110 -1.28 -7.25 -5.61
CA ILE A 110 -0.56 -5.98 -5.45
C ILE A 110 -1.48 -4.80 -5.82
N ASP A 111 -2.21 -4.89 -6.94
CA ASP A 111 -3.16 -3.86 -7.37
C ASP A 111 -4.29 -3.64 -6.36
N GLU A 112 -4.84 -4.71 -5.79
CA GLU A 112 -5.83 -4.64 -4.71
C GLU A 112 -5.27 -3.94 -3.48
N ARG A 113 -4.04 -4.28 -3.07
CA ARG A 113 -3.41 -3.66 -1.90
C ARG A 113 -3.07 -2.19 -2.14
N ILE A 114 -2.63 -1.82 -3.34
CA ILE A 114 -2.45 -0.42 -3.76
C ILE A 114 -3.78 0.34 -3.62
N LYS A 115 -4.88 -0.23 -4.12
CA LYS A 115 -6.21 0.39 -4.03
C LYS A 115 -6.63 0.59 -2.57
N ALA A 116 -6.46 -0.43 -1.73
CA ALA A 116 -6.77 -0.34 -0.31
C ALA A 116 -5.94 0.75 0.40
N LEU A 117 -4.62 0.78 0.19
CA LEU A 117 -3.74 1.79 0.78
C LEU A 117 -4.10 3.22 0.35
N ASN A 118 -4.46 3.44 -0.92
CA ASN A 118 -4.94 4.75 -1.36
C ASN A 118 -6.21 5.19 -0.62
N GLY A 119 -7.14 4.26 -0.37
CA GLY A 119 -8.34 4.51 0.42
C GLY A 119 -8.01 4.88 1.87
N GLU A 120 -7.13 4.12 2.51
CA GLU A 120 -6.64 4.41 3.87
C GLU A 120 -5.97 5.79 3.97
N ILE A 121 -5.08 6.12 3.02
CA ILE A 121 -4.42 7.43 2.93
C ILE A 121 -5.44 8.56 2.77
N HIS A 122 -6.47 8.36 1.96
CA HIS A 122 -7.51 9.35 1.77
C HIS A 122 -8.32 9.60 3.05
N SER A 123 -8.80 8.54 3.71
CA SER A 123 -9.55 8.62 4.97
C SER A 123 -8.72 9.33 6.05
N LEU A 124 -7.48 8.87 6.26
CA LEU A 124 -6.60 9.42 7.28
C LEU A 124 -6.27 10.90 7.00
N GLY A 125 -6.11 11.27 5.72
CA GLY A 125 -5.94 12.67 5.32
C GLY A 125 -7.14 13.55 5.66
N GLN A 126 -8.37 13.03 5.53
CA GLN A 126 -9.59 13.74 5.95
C GLN A 126 -9.69 13.87 7.47
N GLU A 127 -9.34 12.81 8.20
CA GLU A 127 -9.33 12.79 9.67
C GLU A 127 -8.33 13.82 10.23
N ILE A 128 -7.11 13.86 9.68
CA ILE A 128 -6.08 14.86 10.01
C ILE A 128 -6.62 16.28 9.81
N HIS A 129 -7.20 16.58 8.64
CA HIS A 129 -7.74 17.91 8.35
C HIS A 129 -8.88 18.32 9.30
N SER A 130 -9.74 17.36 9.66
CA SER A 130 -10.81 17.59 10.62
C SER A 130 -10.26 17.91 12.01
N LEU A 131 -9.26 17.15 12.46
CA LEU A 131 -8.62 17.32 13.77
C LEU A 131 -7.83 18.63 13.84
N GLU A 132 -7.10 19.01 12.78
CA GLU A 132 -6.42 20.31 12.69
C GLU A 132 -7.39 21.49 12.89
N LYS A 133 -8.54 21.45 12.22
CA LYS A 133 -9.59 22.46 12.38
C LYS A 133 -10.22 22.46 13.78
N LYS A 134 -10.27 21.30 14.45
CA LYS A 134 -10.78 21.22 15.81
C LYS A 134 -9.80 21.88 16.78
N ILE A 135 -8.53 21.50 16.73
CA ILE A 135 -7.46 22.05 17.55
C ILE A 135 -7.36 23.57 17.39
N GLU A 136 -7.46 24.08 16.16
CA GLU A 136 -7.38 25.54 15.92
C GLU A 136 -8.55 26.29 16.58
N ARG A 137 -9.76 25.72 16.53
CA ARG A 137 -10.92 26.30 17.22
C ARG A 137 -10.75 26.29 18.73
N GLU A 138 -10.31 25.17 19.31
CA GLU A 138 -10.09 25.07 20.76
C GLU A 138 -8.97 26.02 21.23
N LYS A 139 -7.90 26.19 20.45
CA LYS A 139 -6.84 27.18 20.74
C LYS A 139 -7.36 28.61 20.71
N GLN A 140 -8.23 28.95 19.76
CA GLN A 140 -8.83 30.28 19.68
C GLN A 140 -9.78 30.53 20.87
N GLU A 141 -10.56 29.52 21.27
CA GLU A 141 -11.44 29.60 22.44
C GLU A 141 -10.66 29.76 23.74
N ALA A 142 -9.54 29.06 23.91
CA ALA A 142 -8.65 29.20 25.06
C ALA A 142 -8.13 30.64 25.19
N ARG A 143 -7.63 31.21 24.07
CA ARG A 143 -7.12 32.59 24.02
C ARG A 143 -8.18 33.64 24.33
N ASN A 144 -9.45 33.37 24.02
CA ASN A 144 -10.54 34.29 24.30
C ASN A 144 -10.99 34.24 25.77
N LYS A 145 -10.57 33.22 26.54
CA LYS A 145 -10.91 33.02 27.96
C LYS A 145 -9.79 33.41 28.93
N GLU A 146 -8.56 33.61 28.45
CA GLU A 146 -7.44 34.23 29.17
C GLU A 146 -7.61 35.76 29.29
#